data_AF-B8D5K5-F1
#
_entry.id   AF-B8D5K5-F1
#
_cell.length_a   1.000
_cell.length_b   1.000
_cell.length_c   1.000
_cell.angle_alpha   90.00
_cell.angle_beta   90.00
_cell.angle_gamma   90.00
#
_symmetry.space_group_name_H-M   'P 1'
#
loop_
_entity.id
_entity.type
_entity.pdbx_description
1 polymer ?
#
loop_
_entity_poly.entity_id
_entity_poly.type
_entity_poly.pdbx_seq_one_letter_code
_entity_poly.pdbx_strand_id
1 'polypeptide(L)'
;MSGGIGIIGELRGKLSEIGCRNTELSQRLELYYCGDSTVIMVEVFKDTVLIDIVNPLTDELVEDVIRVLPPRKTMIRILERGFT
;
A
#
# COMPACT_ATOMS: atom_id res chain seq x y z
N MET A 1 -4.21 1.06 -21.98
CA MET A 1 -3.45 -0.06 -21.36
C MET A 1 -2.21 0.55 -20.72
N SER A 2 -2.25 0.82 -19.41
CA SER A 2 -1.12 1.40 -18.63
C SER A 2 -1.48 1.74 -17.16
N GLY A 3 -2.77 1.74 -16.80
CA GLY A 3 -3.24 2.27 -15.51
C GLY A 3 -2.58 1.66 -14.26
N GLY A 4 -2.39 0.33 -14.21
CA GLY A 4 -1.87 -0.36 -13.02
C GLY A 4 -0.45 0.03 -12.61
N ILE A 5 0.44 0.27 -13.57
CA ILE A 5 1.87 0.52 -13.31
C ILE A 5 2.10 1.96 -12.83
N GLY A 6 1.33 2.93 -13.34
CA GLY A 6 1.43 4.33 -12.90
C GLY A 6 1.02 4.53 -11.43
N ILE A 7 -0.01 3.81 -11.00
CA ILE A 7 -0.53 3.87 -9.61
C ILE A 7 0.52 3.39 -8.61
N ILE A 8 1.21 2.30 -8.95
CA ILE A 8 2.29 1.77 -8.11
C ILE A 8 3.40 2.80 -7.97
N GLY A 9 3.78 3.49 -9.06
CA GLY A 9 4.79 4.54 -9.02
C GLY A 9 4.41 5.72 -8.11
N GLU A 10 3.16 6.20 -8.21
CA GLU A 10 2.65 7.29 -7.36
C GLU A 10 2.56 6.89 -5.88
N LEU A 11 2.04 5.69 -5.60
CA LEU A 11 1.99 5.15 -4.24
C LEU A 11 3.39 4.94 -3.67
N ARG A 12 4.34 4.42 -4.47
CA ARG A 12 5.74 4.26 -4.09
C ARG A 12 6.37 5.59 -3.70
N GLY A 13 6.14 6.64 -4.48
CA GLY A 13 6.62 7.99 -4.19
C GLY A 13 6.12 8.50 -2.85
N LYS A 14 4.81 8.46 -2.62
CA LYS A 14 4.22 8.91 -1.35
C LYS A 14 4.66 8.10 -0.14
N LEU A 15 4.67 6.76 -0.25
CA LEU A 15 5.13 5.91 0.84
C LEU A 15 6.61 6.16 1.16
N SER A 16 7.43 6.51 0.16
CA SER A 16 8.80 6.93 0.39
C SER A 16 8.89 8.29 1.09
N GLU A 17 8.02 9.26 0.78
CA GLU A 17 8.00 10.59 1.41
C GLU A 17 7.69 10.51 2.91
N ILE A 18 6.80 9.59 3.32
CA ILE A 18 6.47 9.35 4.72
C ILE A 18 7.44 8.38 5.43
N GLY A 19 8.55 8.03 4.77
CA GLY A 19 9.63 7.25 5.36
C GLY A 19 9.47 5.72 5.32
N CYS A 20 8.51 5.19 4.55
CA CYS A 20 8.38 3.76 4.37
C CYS A 20 9.51 3.20 3.49
N ARG A 21 10.06 2.05 3.89
CA ARG A 21 11.06 1.33 3.12
C ARG A 21 10.38 0.29 2.23
N ASN A 22 10.64 0.35 0.92
CA ASN A 22 10.08 -0.57 -0.06
C ASN A 22 10.96 -1.82 -0.22
N THR A 23 10.32 -2.96 -0.48
CA THR A 23 10.93 -4.19 -0.97
C THR A 23 10.05 -4.71 -2.10
N GLU A 24 10.56 -4.61 -3.33
CA GLU A 24 9.90 -5.16 -4.50
C GLU A 24 10.12 -6.68 -4.54
N LEU A 25 9.04 -7.46 -4.40
CA LEU A 25 9.12 -8.93 -4.44
C LEU A 25 8.88 -9.46 -5.85
N SER A 26 8.04 -8.78 -6.64
CA SER A 26 7.80 -9.07 -8.05
C SER A 26 7.18 -7.86 -8.75
N GLN A 27 7.02 -7.94 -10.08
CA GLN A 27 6.35 -6.92 -10.88
C GLN A 27 4.89 -6.61 -10.45
N ARG A 28 4.28 -7.46 -9.62
CA ARG A 28 2.88 -7.32 -9.18
C ARG A 28 2.73 -7.27 -7.66
N LEU A 29 3.83 -7.33 -6.90
CA LEU A 29 3.78 -7.43 -5.44
C LEU A 29 4.90 -6.59 -4.83
N GLU A 30 4.51 -5.63 -4.01
CA GLU A 30 5.42 -4.79 -3.24
C GLU A 30 5.08 -4.81 -1.76
N LEU A 31 6.13 -4.77 -0.93
CA LEU A 31 6.02 -4.62 0.50
C LEU A 31 6.63 -3.29 0.92
N TYR A 32 5.95 -2.59 1.81
CA TYR A 32 6.42 -1.35 2.41
C TYR A 32 6.42 -1.49 3.92
N TYR A 33 7.54 -1.16 4.54
CA TYR A 33 7.71 -1.15 5.99
C TYR A 33 7.71 0.29 6.47
N CYS A 34 6.67 0.70 7.21
CA CYS A 34 6.47 2.05 7.70
C CYS A 34 6.66 2.06 9.22
N GLY A 35 7.85 2.44 9.70
CA GLY A 35 8.21 2.27 11.11
C GLY A 35 8.44 0.80 11.48
N ASP A 36 8.22 0.46 12.75
CA ASP A 36 8.64 -0.84 13.32
C ASP A 36 7.61 -1.97 13.17
N SER A 37 6.32 -1.63 13.07
CA SER A 37 5.24 -2.61 13.13
C SER A 37 4.26 -2.55 11.96
N THR A 38 4.24 -1.44 11.21
CA THR A 38 3.33 -1.30 10.05
C THR A 38 3.94 -1.90 8.80
N VAL A 39 3.15 -2.74 8.15
CA VAL A 39 3.47 -3.29 6.83
C VAL A 39 2.33 -2.96 5.89
N ILE A 40 2.65 -2.39 4.72
CA ILE A 40 1.71 -2.21 3.63
C ILE A 40 2.09 -3.16 2.51
N MET A 41 1.18 -4.04 2.14
CA MET A 41 1.33 -4.93 0.99
C MET A 41 0.48 -4.43 -0.15
N VAL A 42 1.09 -4.29 -1.33
CA VAL A 42 0.41 -3.82 -2.55
C VAL A 42 0.52 -4.94 -3.58
N GLU A 43 -0.62 -5.52 -3.94
CA GLU A 43 -0.71 -6.57 -4.97
C GLU A 43 -1.57 -6.11 -6.14
N VAL A 44 -1.09 -6.32 -7.36
CA VAL A 44 -1.86 -6.06 -8.58
C VAL A 44 -2.38 -7.38 -9.15
N PHE A 45 -3.69 -7.59 -9.01
CA PHE A 45 -4.40 -8.73 -9.57
C PHE A 45 -5.31 -8.31 -10.73
N LYS A 46 -4.91 -8.69 -11.95
CA LYS A 46 -5.53 -8.23 -13.20
C LYS A 46 -5.52 -6.70 -13.27
N ASP A 47 -6.70 -6.09 -13.16
CA ASP A 47 -6.90 -4.64 -13.17
C ASP A 47 -7.15 -4.07 -11.77
N THR A 48 -7.15 -4.91 -10.73
CA THR A 48 -7.47 -4.51 -9.35
C THR A 48 -6.18 -4.38 -8.54
N VAL A 49 -6.09 -3.34 -7.73
CA VAL A 49 -5.05 -3.16 -6.73
C VAL A 49 -5.61 -3.61 -5.39
N LEU A 50 -4.94 -4.56 -4.76
CA LEU A 50 -5.22 -4.99 -3.39
C LEU A 50 -4.18 -4.37 -2.48
N ILE A 51 -4.64 -3.72 -1.42
CA ILE A 51 -3.76 -3.07 -0.46
C ILE A 51 -4.12 -3.54 0.93
N ASP A 52 -3.16 -4.19 1.57
CA ASP A 52 -3.28 -4.58 2.96
C ASP A 52 -2.43 -3.64 3.80
N ILE A 53 -3.07 -2.95 4.73
CA ILE A 53 -2.40 -2.11 5.73
C ILE A 53 -2.46 -2.88 7.05
N VAL A 54 -1.33 -3.45 7.44
CA VAL A 54 -1.20 -4.25 8.66
C VAL A 54 -0.67 -3.38 9.78
N ASN A 55 -1.37 -3.31 10.91
CA ASN A 55 -1.02 -2.50 12.08
C ASN A 55 -0.69 -1.05 11.72
N PRO A 56 -1.62 -0.26 11.14
CA PRO A 56 -1.36 1.14 10.88
C PRO A 56 -0.97 1.88 12.16
N LEU A 57 0.11 2.66 12.11
CA LEU A 57 0.56 3.49 13.24
C LEU A 57 -0.45 4.61 13.56
N THR A 58 -1.10 5.15 12.52
CA THR A 58 -2.05 6.26 12.62
C THR A 58 -3.15 6.15 11.56
N ASP A 59 -4.31 6.77 11.82
CA ASP A 59 -5.37 6.92 10.82
C ASP A 59 -4.92 7.77 9.61
N GLU A 60 -4.01 8.72 9.84
CA GLU A 60 -3.44 9.59 8.79
C GLU A 60 -2.71 8.79 7.71
N LEU A 61 -1.97 7.75 8.08
CA LEU A 61 -1.32 6.86 7.13
C LEU A 61 -2.34 6.19 6.19
N VAL A 62 -3.47 5.75 6.75
CA VAL A 62 -4.55 5.13 5.98
C VAL A 62 -5.15 6.13 5.01
N GLU A 63 -5.39 7.37 5.45
CA GLU A 63 -5.90 8.44 4.58
C GLU A 63 -4.93 8.78 3.45
N ASP A 64 -3.63 8.89 3.73
CA ASP A 64 -2.62 9.24 2.73
C ASP A 64 -2.49 8.17 1.66
N VAL A 65 -2.60 6.90 2.05
CA VAL A 65 -2.71 5.77 1.12
C VAL A 65 -3.99 5.90 0.29
N ILE A 66 -5.17 6.12 0.89
CA ILE A 66 -6.43 6.26 0.15
C ILE A 66 -6.37 7.37 -0.90
N ARG A 67 -5.74 8.50 -0.59
CA ARG A 67 -5.67 9.69 -1.47
C ARG A 67 -4.93 9.45 -2.80
N VAL A 68 -4.07 8.44 -2.90
CA VAL A 68 -3.33 8.13 -4.15
C VAL A 68 -3.95 7.00 -4.95
N LEU A 69 -4.98 6.36 -4.42
CA LEU A 69 -5.52 5.16 -5.05
C LEU A 69 -6.58 5.53 -6.09
N PRO A 70 -6.64 4.78 -7.20
CA PRO A 70 -7.72 4.94 -8.15
C PRO A 70 -9.05 4.59 -7.48
N PRO A 71 -10.08 5.43 -7.65
CA PRO A 71 -11.35 5.25 -6.95
C PRO A 71 -12.18 4.04 -7.44
N ARG A 72 -11.81 3.38 -8.55
CA ARG A 72 -12.67 2.38 -9.20
C ARG A 72 -12.12 0.95 -9.27
N LYS A 73 -10.91 0.69 -8.78
CA LYS A 73 -10.27 -0.62 -8.90
C LYS A 73 -9.35 -0.98 -7.73
N THR A 74 -9.65 -0.45 -6.55
CA THR A 74 -8.81 -0.69 -5.36
C THR A 74 -9.64 -1.30 -4.25
N MET A 75 -9.13 -2.37 -3.66
CA MET A 75 -9.63 -2.93 -2.41
C MET A 75 -8.59 -2.68 -1.33
N ILE A 76 -9.02 -2.12 -0.20
CA ILE A 76 -8.15 -1.84 0.95
C ILE A 76 -8.63 -2.71 2.10
N ARG A 77 -7.70 -3.45 2.72
CA ARG A 77 -7.93 -4.21 3.94
C ARG A 77 -7.05 -3.63 5.04
N ILE A 78 -7.68 -3.19 6.13
CA ILE A 78 -6.96 -2.77 7.33
C ILE A 78 -6.97 -3.96 8.28
N LEU A 79 -5.79 -4.47 8.61
CA LEU A 79 -5.60 -5.68 9.39
C LEU A 79 -4.88 -5.31 10.68
N GLU A 80 -5.54 -5.50 11.82
CA GLU A 80 -4.87 -5.44 13.11
C GLU A 80 -4.39 -6.84 13.48
N ARG A 81 -3.11 -6.97 13.83
CA ARG A 81 -2.63 -8.16 14.53
C ARG A 81 -3.30 -8.14 15.90
N GLY A 82 -4.22 -9.07 16.13
CA GLY A 82 -4.78 -9.30 17.46
C GLY A 82 -3.63 -9.46 18.45
N PHE A 83 -3.54 -8.56 19.42
CA PHE A 83 -2.59 -8.65 20.52
C PHE A 83 -2.81 -9.98 21.25
N THR A 84 -1.74 -10.76 21.41
CA THR A 84 -1.59 -11.75 22.50
C THR A 84 -0.83 -11.12 23.64
#